data_AF-A0A2E7MAM7-F1
#
_entry.id   AF-A0A2E7MAM7-F1
#
_cell.length_a   1.000
_cell.length_b   1.000
_cell.length_c   1.000
_cell.angle_alpha   90.00
_cell.angle_beta   90.00
_cell.angle_gamma   90.00
#
_symmetry.space_group_name_H-M   'P 1'
#
loop_
_entity.id
_entity.type
_entity.pdbx_description
1 polymer ?
#
loop_
_entity_poly.entity_id
_entity_poly.type
_entity_poly.pdbx_seq_one_letter_code
_entity_poly.pdbx_strand_id
1 'polypeptide(L)'
;MRPLSFLFAPLLLSVFVVCGCGSSDDSDVEPVPDISASYNFAARLQDNECISLDFWEVFAFANDNGNGLPIFSAELEQDGVALTAVLELPDCVLAGDVAAGGAFALAGSCHDDAMERALSLTGVAEVDGLGWAVGEGGLVIEVSLSGGDSDTEDCSVISDIEGSGN
;
A
#
# COMPACT_ATOMS: atom_id res chain seq x y z
N MET A 1 -60.83 54.76 14.05
CA MET A 1 -59.93 55.65 14.82
C MET A 1 -58.49 55.32 14.39
N ARG A 2 -57.80 56.24 13.71
CA ARG A 2 -56.31 56.29 13.63
C ARG A 2 -55.81 56.94 14.96
N PRO A 3 -54.54 56.90 15.42
CA PRO A 3 -53.25 56.67 14.72
C PRO A 3 -52.31 55.71 15.53
N LEU A 4 -51.08 55.35 15.14
CA LEU A 4 -49.86 56.14 15.27
C LEU A 4 -48.69 55.38 14.64
N SER A 5 -47.99 56.06 13.75
CA SER A 5 -46.64 55.72 13.30
C SER A 5 -45.64 55.95 14.43
N PHE A 6 -44.67 55.06 14.59
CA PHE A 6 -43.39 55.39 15.22
C PHE A 6 -42.26 55.06 14.23
N LEU A 7 -41.59 56.12 13.79
CA LEU A 7 -40.26 56.09 13.22
C LEU A 7 -39.26 56.07 14.38
N PHE A 8 -38.31 55.15 14.38
CA PHE A 8 -36.99 55.38 14.97
C PHE A 8 -35.94 54.68 14.11
N ALA A 9 -34.98 55.48 13.66
CA ALA A 9 -33.86 55.09 12.80
C ALA A 9 -32.61 54.77 13.69
N PRO A 10 -31.42 54.59 13.10
CA PRO A 10 -30.60 53.39 13.15
C PRO A 10 -29.50 53.43 14.24
N LEU A 11 -28.94 52.28 14.61
CA LEU A 11 -27.64 52.22 15.28
C LEU A 11 -26.83 51.04 14.75
N LEU A 12 -25.73 51.42 14.11
CA LEU A 12 -24.67 50.59 13.58
C LEU A 12 -23.99 49.82 14.71
N LEU A 13 -23.80 48.51 14.55
CA LEU A 13 -22.63 47.85 15.10
C LEU A 13 -22.04 46.92 14.04
N SER A 14 -20.99 47.44 13.42
CA SER A 14 -20.04 46.75 12.57
C SER A 14 -19.35 45.66 13.40
N VAL A 15 -19.63 44.40 13.09
CA VAL A 15 -18.69 43.32 13.36
C VAL A 15 -17.94 43.07 12.06
N PHE A 16 -16.71 43.58 12.03
CA PHE A 16 -15.67 43.11 11.13
C PHE A 16 -15.53 41.60 11.34
N VAL A 17 -16.12 40.79 10.46
CA VAL A 17 -15.61 39.43 10.27
C VAL A 17 -14.31 39.63 9.51
N VAL A 18 -13.23 39.58 10.28
CA VAL A 18 -11.86 39.52 9.81
C VAL A 18 -11.82 38.50 8.67
N CYS A 19 -11.37 38.96 7.50
CA CYS A 19 -10.79 38.10 6.49
C CYS A 19 -9.65 37.31 7.15
N GLY A 20 -9.96 36.18 7.75
CA GLY A 20 -9.03 35.08 7.76
C GLY A 20 -9.07 34.53 6.36
N CYS A 21 -8.19 35.03 5.48
CA CYS A 21 -7.63 34.13 4.48
C CYS A 21 -7.12 32.95 5.31
N GLY A 22 -7.86 31.85 5.27
CA GLY A 22 -7.24 30.56 5.53
C GLY A 22 -6.14 30.48 4.50
N SER A 23 -4.93 30.82 4.92
CA SER A 23 -3.75 30.19 4.33
C SER A 23 -3.93 28.74 4.75
N SER A 24 -4.71 28.00 3.97
CA SER A 24 -4.36 26.63 3.71
C SER A 24 -2.95 26.76 3.18
N ASP A 25 -1.96 26.64 4.06
CA ASP A 25 -0.80 25.84 3.73
C ASP A 25 -1.41 24.54 3.19
N ASP A 26 -1.74 24.55 1.88
CA ASP A 26 -1.54 23.37 1.06
C ASP A 26 -0.07 23.08 1.31
N SER A 27 0.18 22.25 2.33
CA SER A 27 1.46 21.60 2.48
C SER A 27 1.68 20.98 1.12
N ASP A 28 2.53 21.60 0.31
CA ASP A 28 2.94 21.08 -0.99
C ASP A 28 3.46 19.68 -0.69
N VAL A 29 2.59 18.68 -0.84
CA VAL A 29 2.96 17.28 -0.65
C VAL A 29 3.97 17.08 -1.75
N GLU A 30 5.24 16.94 -1.36
CA GLU A 30 6.31 16.80 -2.33
C GLU A 30 5.93 15.66 -3.29
N PRO A 31 5.99 15.90 -4.61
CA PRO A 31 5.60 14.89 -5.57
C PRO A 31 6.47 13.67 -5.32
N VAL A 32 5.80 12.53 -5.16
CA VAL A 32 6.43 11.22 -5.04
C VAL A 32 7.34 11.05 -6.26
N PRO A 33 8.67 10.87 -6.09
CA PRO A 33 9.55 10.64 -7.23
C PRO A 33 9.13 9.38 -8.00
N ASP A 34 9.46 9.29 -9.28
CA ASP A 34 9.12 8.11 -10.09
C ASP A 34 9.84 6.86 -9.56
N ILE A 35 9.08 5.83 -9.18
CA ILE A 35 9.60 4.54 -8.71
C ILE A 35 9.99 3.70 -9.93
N SER A 36 11.29 3.40 -10.07
CA SER A 36 11.81 2.48 -11.09
C SER A 36 13.11 1.84 -10.59
N ALA A 37 13.00 0.72 -9.86
CA ALA A 37 14.15 0.05 -9.24
C ALA A 37 13.87 -1.44 -8.92
N SER A 38 14.94 -2.17 -8.60
CA SER A 38 14.85 -3.53 -8.08
C SER A 38 14.90 -3.51 -6.54
N TYR A 39 13.96 -4.22 -5.92
CA TYR A 39 13.74 -4.22 -4.47
C TYR A 39 13.87 -5.62 -3.91
N ASN A 40 14.44 -5.72 -2.71
CA ASN A 40 14.42 -6.94 -1.91
C ASN A 40 13.53 -6.72 -0.70
N PHE A 41 12.56 -7.62 -0.50
CA PHE A 41 11.63 -7.60 0.61
C PHE A 41 11.93 -8.76 1.54
N ALA A 42 12.14 -8.47 2.82
CA ALA A 42 12.21 -9.49 3.86
C ALA A 42 10.84 -9.60 4.53
N ALA A 43 10.22 -10.78 4.48
CA ALA A 43 8.94 -11.01 5.15
C ALA A 43 9.16 -11.61 6.55
N ARG A 44 8.44 -11.10 7.54
CA ARG A 44 8.39 -11.65 8.89
C ARG A 44 6.98 -12.13 9.19
N LEU A 45 6.85 -13.43 9.44
CA LEU A 45 5.57 -14.07 9.72
C LEU A 45 4.89 -13.44 10.95
N GLN A 46 3.66 -12.97 10.77
CA GLN A 46 2.78 -12.49 11.83
C GLN A 46 1.71 -13.52 12.15
N ASP A 47 1.04 -14.05 11.12
CA ASP A 47 -0.02 -15.03 11.25
C ASP A 47 0.01 -16.06 10.11
N ASN A 48 -0.41 -17.29 10.40
CA ASN A 48 -0.43 -18.40 9.44
C ASN A 48 -1.61 -19.34 9.70
N GLU A 49 -2.57 -19.33 8.78
CA GLU A 49 -3.73 -20.23 8.82
C GLU A 49 -3.50 -21.53 8.02
N CYS A 50 -2.40 -21.64 7.28
CA CYS A 50 -2.06 -22.78 6.43
C CYS A 50 -1.49 -23.95 7.26
N ILE A 51 -2.33 -24.63 8.06
CA ILE A 51 -1.90 -25.73 8.94
C ILE A 51 -1.33 -26.93 8.17
N SER A 52 -1.78 -27.14 6.92
CA SER A 52 -1.38 -28.27 6.08
C SER A 52 -0.19 -27.99 5.16
N LEU A 53 0.32 -26.76 5.12
CA LEU A 53 1.44 -26.36 4.28
C LEU A 53 2.58 -25.87 5.17
N ASP A 54 3.82 -26.23 4.82
CA ASP A 54 4.98 -25.62 5.45
C ASP A 54 5.06 -24.14 5.05
N PHE A 55 5.56 -23.31 5.97
CA PHE A 55 5.81 -21.89 5.72
C PHE A 55 6.65 -21.67 4.45
N TRP A 56 7.67 -22.51 4.24
CA TRP A 56 8.53 -22.46 3.06
C TRP A 56 7.84 -22.94 1.78
N GLU A 57 6.76 -23.72 1.86
CA GLU A 57 5.97 -24.10 0.68
C GLU A 57 5.10 -22.94 0.20
N VAL A 58 4.57 -22.14 1.13
CA VAL A 58 3.83 -20.91 0.80
C VAL A 58 4.77 -19.87 0.19
N PHE A 59 5.96 -19.71 0.78
CA PHE A 59 7.04 -18.82 0.31
C PHE A 59 8.02 -19.49 -0.65
N ALA A 60 7.59 -20.46 -1.48
CA ALA A 60 8.50 -21.20 -2.37
C ALA A 60 9.30 -20.32 -3.37
N PHE A 61 8.89 -19.06 -3.51
CA PHE A 61 9.53 -18.03 -4.32
C PHE A 61 10.58 -17.19 -3.61
N ALA A 62 10.69 -17.33 -2.30
CA ALA A 62 11.62 -16.57 -1.49
C ALA A 62 12.87 -17.39 -1.19
N ASN A 63 14.00 -16.70 -1.08
CA ASN A 63 15.26 -17.26 -0.61
C ASN A 63 15.37 -17.10 0.91
N ASP A 64 16.06 -18.04 1.58
CA ASP A 64 16.43 -17.86 2.98
C ASP A 64 17.60 -16.86 3.09
N ASN A 65 17.44 -15.83 3.91
CA ASN A 65 18.48 -14.86 4.19
C ASN A 65 19.60 -15.34 5.13
N GLY A 66 19.54 -16.60 5.57
CA GLY A 66 20.48 -17.23 6.50
C GLY A 66 20.07 -17.10 7.97
N ASN A 67 18.99 -16.38 8.25
CA ASN A 67 18.36 -16.27 9.57
C ASN A 67 16.95 -16.88 9.59
N GLY A 68 16.54 -17.59 8.54
CA GLY A 68 15.22 -18.21 8.42
C GLY A 68 14.10 -17.23 8.07
N LEU A 69 14.44 -16.07 7.46
CA LEU A 69 13.43 -15.16 6.93
C LEU A 69 13.40 -15.27 5.40
N PRO A 70 12.19 -15.39 4.81
CA PRO A 70 12.02 -15.37 3.36
C PRO A 70 12.34 -13.96 2.82
N ILE A 71 13.27 -13.91 1.87
CA ILE A 71 13.55 -12.72 1.06
C ILE A 71 13.13 -13.00 -0.37
N PHE A 72 12.32 -12.11 -0.94
CA PHE A 72 11.96 -12.12 -2.35
C PHE A 72 12.30 -10.80 -3.00
N SER A 73 12.60 -10.85 -4.30
CA SER A 73 12.90 -9.66 -5.08
C SER A 73 11.70 -9.28 -5.96
N ALA A 74 11.51 -7.99 -6.17
CA ALA A 74 10.57 -7.45 -7.16
C ALA A 74 11.16 -6.26 -7.89
N GLU A 75 10.93 -6.18 -9.19
CA GLU A 75 11.18 -4.99 -9.99
C GLU A 75 9.92 -4.12 -9.96
N LEU A 76 10.03 -2.90 -9.42
CA LEU A 76 8.92 -1.95 -9.36
C LEU A 76 9.08 -0.89 -10.44
N GLU A 77 8.00 -0.64 -11.19
CA GLU A 77 7.91 0.38 -12.23
C GLU A 77 6.61 1.19 -12.06
N GLN A 78 6.75 2.52 -12.03
CA GLN A 78 5.66 3.48 -11.92
C GLN A 78 5.42 4.21 -13.25
N ASP A 79 4.15 4.32 -13.64
CA ASP A 79 3.68 5.18 -14.75
C ASP A 79 2.55 6.09 -14.24
N GLY A 80 2.90 7.32 -13.90
CA GLY A 80 1.99 8.26 -13.27
C GLY A 80 1.60 7.81 -11.86
N VAL A 81 0.35 7.38 -11.66
CA VAL A 81 -0.13 6.82 -10.38
C VAL A 81 -0.16 5.30 -10.36
N ALA A 82 -0.03 4.66 -11.53
CA ALA A 82 -0.02 3.21 -11.62
C ALA A 82 1.36 2.68 -11.19
N LEU A 83 1.37 1.63 -10.39
CA LEU A 83 2.58 0.96 -9.93
C LEU A 83 2.45 -0.54 -10.24
N THR A 84 3.50 -1.09 -10.84
CA THR A 84 3.60 -2.53 -11.14
C THR A 84 4.81 -3.09 -10.42
N ALA A 85 4.67 -4.27 -9.82
CA ALA A 85 5.77 -5.05 -9.26
C ALA A 85 5.85 -6.41 -9.96
N VAL A 86 6.98 -6.71 -10.58
CA VAL A 86 7.26 -8.01 -11.19
C VAL A 86 8.15 -8.79 -10.23
N LEU A 87 7.64 -9.89 -9.67
CA LEU A 87 8.41 -10.74 -8.77
C LEU A 87 9.26 -11.72 -9.59
N GLU A 88 10.34 -12.25 -9.01
CA GLU A 88 11.21 -13.25 -9.67
C GLU A 88 10.52 -14.61 -9.94
N LEU A 89 9.26 -14.75 -9.55
CA LEU A 89 8.40 -15.88 -9.92
C LEU A 89 7.92 -15.77 -11.38
N PRO A 90 7.86 -16.89 -12.12
CA PRO A 90 7.16 -16.93 -13.39
C PRO A 90 5.72 -16.42 -13.23
N ASP A 91 5.31 -15.51 -14.11
CA ASP A 91 3.93 -15.02 -14.22
C ASP A 91 3.34 -14.39 -12.93
N CYS A 92 4.20 -13.84 -12.06
CA CYS A 92 3.79 -13.15 -10.83
C CYS A 92 3.98 -11.64 -10.96
N VAL A 93 2.93 -10.96 -11.44
CA VAL A 93 2.88 -9.51 -11.59
C VAL A 93 1.82 -8.96 -10.65
N LEU A 94 2.22 -8.08 -9.74
CA LEU A 94 1.32 -7.32 -8.88
C LEU A 94 1.11 -5.94 -9.48
N ALA A 95 -0.11 -5.45 -9.48
CA ALA A 95 -0.45 -4.13 -9.98
C ALA A 95 -1.35 -3.40 -9.01
N GLY A 96 -1.27 -2.08 -9.05
CA GLY A 96 -2.11 -1.20 -8.26
C GLY A 96 -1.69 0.25 -8.43
N ASP A 97 -1.91 1.05 -7.40
CA ASP A 97 -1.68 2.48 -7.46
C ASP A 97 -0.81 2.96 -6.29
N VAL A 98 -0.03 4.01 -6.56
CA VAL A 98 0.67 4.80 -5.54
C VAL A 98 -0.08 6.10 -5.28
N ALA A 99 -0.38 6.36 -4.01
CA ALA A 99 -1.04 7.56 -3.53
C ALA A 99 -0.03 8.66 -3.19
N ALA A 100 -0.54 9.87 -2.98
CA ALA A 100 0.25 10.98 -2.44
C ALA A 100 0.88 10.57 -1.10
N GLY A 101 2.17 10.91 -0.92
CA GLY A 101 2.94 10.49 0.26
C GLY A 101 3.56 9.09 0.16
N GLY A 102 3.52 8.44 -1.01
CA GLY A 102 4.27 7.20 -1.28
C GLY A 102 3.58 5.92 -0.82
N ALA A 103 2.39 6.00 -0.24
CA ALA A 103 1.61 4.82 0.13
C ALA A 103 1.15 4.05 -1.12
N PHE A 104 1.34 2.75 -1.15
CA PHE A 104 0.93 1.90 -2.28
C PHE A 104 0.21 0.64 -1.80
N ALA A 105 -0.62 0.10 -2.69
CA ALA A 105 -1.23 -1.22 -2.54
C ALA A 105 -1.20 -1.91 -3.90
N LEU A 106 -0.57 -3.08 -3.95
CA LEU A 106 -0.41 -3.90 -5.14
C LEU A 106 -1.06 -5.25 -4.89
N ALA A 107 -1.76 -5.77 -5.88
CA ALA A 107 -2.33 -7.11 -5.82
C ALA A 107 -2.14 -7.85 -7.14
N GLY A 108 -2.03 -9.17 -7.08
CA GLY A 108 -1.90 -10.00 -8.27
C GLY A 108 -1.93 -11.49 -7.94
N SER A 109 -2.14 -12.30 -8.98
CA SER A 109 -2.12 -13.75 -8.88
C SER A 109 -0.76 -14.28 -9.31
N CYS A 110 -0.20 -15.19 -8.52
CA CYS A 110 1.05 -15.88 -8.78
C CYS A 110 0.77 -17.37 -8.74
N HIS A 111 1.19 -18.11 -9.76
CA HIS A 111 0.86 -19.52 -9.89
C HIS A 111 2.10 -20.32 -10.28
N ASP A 112 2.19 -21.52 -9.74
CA ASP A 112 3.11 -22.56 -10.21
C ASP A 112 2.33 -23.83 -10.54
N ASP A 113 3.02 -24.90 -10.92
CA ASP A 113 2.41 -26.17 -11.28
C ASP A 113 1.61 -26.84 -10.13
N ALA A 114 1.77 -26.38 -8.88
CA ALA A 114 1.22 -26.99 -7.67
C ALA A 114 0.24 -26.10 -6.90
N MET A 115 0.32 -24.77 -7.03
CA MET A 115 -0.38 -23.84 -6.15
C MET A 115 -0.70 -22.52 -6.85
N GLU A 116 -1.94 -22.05 -6.65
CA GLU A 116 -2.35 -20.69 -6.99
C GLU A 116 -2.30 -19.83 -5.73
N ARG A 117 -1.70 -18.64 -5.86
CA ARG A 117 -1.54 -17.68 -4.77
C ARG A 117 -2.05 -16.33 -5.22
N ALA A 118 -2.93 -15.71 -4.44
CA ALA A 118 -3.22 -14.29 -4.57
C ALA A 118 -2.35 -13.53 -3.55
N LEU A 119 -1.54 -12.60 -4.05
CA LEU A 119 -0.62 -11.81 -3.24
C LEU A 119 -1.15 -10.38 -3.17
N SER A 120 -1.18 -9.82 -1.96
CA SER A 120 -1.43 -8.40 -1.71
C SER A 120 -0.24 -7.81 -0.96
N LEU A 121 0.39 -6.79 -1.54
CA LEU A 121 1.54 -6.09 -1.00
C LEU A 121 1.16 -4.64 -0.72
N THR A 122 1.34 -4.19 0.51
CA THR A 122 1.12 -2.79 0.89
C THR A 122 2.37 -2.20 1.51
N GLY A 123 2.53 -0.89 1.39
CA GLY A 123 3.62 -0.20 2.05
C GLY A 123 3.62 1.30 1.83
N VAL A 124 4.59 1.97 2.45
CA VAL A 124 4.90 3.37 2.19
C VAL A 124 6.32 3.44 1.63
N ALA A 125 6.42 3.94 0.42
CA ALA A 125 7.68 4.16 -0.25
C ALA A 125 8.26 5.50 0.23
N GLU A 126 9.43 5.44 0.87
CA GLU A 126 10.15 6.58 1.43
C GLU A 126 11.45 6.83 0.67
N VAL A 127 11.82 8.09 0.47
CA VAL A 127 13.14 8.46 -0.06
C VAL A 127 14.12 8.51 1.10
N ASP A 128 15.02 7.52 1.18
CA ASP A 128 16.20 7.62 2.02
C ASP A 128 17.36 8.11 1.13
N GLY A 129 18.32 8.88 1.64
CA GLY A 129 19.37 9.55 0.84
C GLY A 129 20.28 8.64 -0.02
N LEU A 130 19.99 7.33 -0.06
CA LEU A 130 20.63 6.28 -0.84
C LEU A 130 19.68 5.56 -1.83
N GLY A 131 18.37 5.85 -1.84
CA GLY A 131 17.38 5.16 -2.66
C GLY A 131 15.96 5.22 -2.09
N TRP A 132 15.21 4.12 -2.26
CA TRP A 132 13.88 3.95 -1.69
C TRP A 132 13.86 2.87 -0.61
N ALA A 133 13.13 3.13 0.47
CA ALA A 133 12.84 2.15 1.51
C ALA A 133 11.32 1.92 1.60
N VAL A 134 10.93 0.69 1.91
CA VAL A 134 9.57 0.40 2.40
C VAL A 134 9.69 0.25 3.90
N GLY A 135 9.32 1.32 4.61
CA GLY A 135 9.50 1.44 6.06
C GLY A 135 8.51 0.57 6.83
N GLU A 136 7.21 0.74 6.56
CA GLU A 136 6.14 -0.10 7.10
C GLU A 136 5.33 -0.66 5.93
N GLY A 137 5.24 -1.99 5.84
CA GLY A 137 4.48 -2.66 4.81
C GLY A 137 3.96 -4.02 5.25
N GLY A 138 2.96 -4.51 4.54
CA GLY A 138 2.33 -5.80 4.77
C GLY A 138 2.33 -6.66 3.52
N LEU A 139 2.44 -7.96 3.72
CA LEU A 139 2.24 -8.97 2.69
C LEU A 139 1.15 -9.93 3.17
N VAL A 140 0.12 -10.11 2.35
CA VAL A 140 -0.90 -11.14 2.52
C VAL A 140 -0.78 -12.10 1.35
N ILE A 141 -0.72 -13.40 1.64
CA ILE A 141 -0.73 -14.47 0.65
C ILE A 141 -1.95 -15.33 0.92
N GLU A 142 -2.91 -15.29 0.01
CA GLU A 142 -4.08 -16.17 -0.03
C GLU A 142 -3.74 -17.36 -0.92
N VAL A 143 -3.84 -18.57 -0.38
CA VAL A 143 -3.45 -19.80 -1.06
C VAL A 143 -4.67 -20.60 -1.46
N SER A 144 -4.70 -21.05 -2.71
CA SER A 144 -5.67 -22.01 -3.24
C SER A 144 -4.92 -23.24 -3.77
N LEU A 145 -5.23 -24.41 -3.20
CA LEU A 145 -4.66 -25.69 -3.60
C LEU A 145 -5.49 -26.28 -4.75
N SER A 146 -4.84 -26.55 -5.88
CA SER A 146 -5.51 -27.11 -7.05
C SER A 146 -6.15 -28.46 -6.72
N GLY A 147 -7.49 -28.51 -6.63
CA GLY A 147 -8.26 -29.70 -6.26
C GLY A 147 -9.43 -29.45 -5.30
N GLY A 148 -9.51 -28.28 -4.66
CA GLY A 148 -10.69 -27.78 -3.94
C GLY A 148 -11.70 -27.10 -4.88
N ASP A 149 -12.94 -26.86 -4.40
CA ASP A 149 -13.88 -25.98 -5.12
C ASP A 149 -13.19 -24.61 -5.31
N SER A 150 -13.03 -24.17 -6.57
CA SER A 150 -12.14 -23.09 -7.02
C SER A 150 -12.45 -21.68 -6.48
N ASP A 151 -13.43 -21.56 -5.59
CA ASP A 151 -14.02 -20.28 -5.20
C ASP A 151 -13.82 -19.97 -3.70
N THR A 152 -13.01 -20.77 -3.00
CA THR A 152 -12.65 -20.54 -1.60
C THR A 152 -11.15 -20.69 -1.40
N GLU A 153 -10.53 -19.63 -0.89
CA GLU A 153 -9.18 -19.66 -0.36
C GLU A 153 -9.07 -20.77 0.70
N ASP A 154 -8.05 -21.61 0.58
CA ASP A 154 -7.84 -22.72 1.50
C ASP A 154 -7.17 -22.23 2.79
N CYS A 155 -6.32 -21.19 2.70
CA CYS A 155 -5.69 -20.56 3.85
C CYS A 155 -5.03 -19.21 3.49
N SER A 156 -4.66 -18.44 4.52
CA SER A 156 -3.95 -17.16 4.39
C SER A 156 -2.67 -17.11 5.24
N VAL A 157 -1.70 -16.32 4.77
CA VAL A 157 -0.48 -15.96 5.51
C VAL A 157 -0.31 -14.45 5.54
N ILE A 158 -0.07 -13.89 6.73
CA ILE A 158 0.15 -12.46 6.95
C ILE A 158 1.57 -12.25 7.44
N SER A 159 2.31 -11.37 6.75
CA SER A 159 3.67 -10.99 7.13
C SER A 159 3.83 -9.48 7.13
N ASP A 160 4.66 -8.98 8.05
CA ASP A 160 5.23 -7.65 7.89
C ASP A 160 6.37 -7.73 6.87
N ILE A 161 6.54 -6.68 6.09
CA ILE A 161 7.66 -6.58 5.15
C ILE A 161 8.47 -5.31 5.39
N GLU A 162 9.78 -5.46 5.26
CA GLU A 162 10.72 -4.36 5.13
C GLU A 162 11.44 -4.51 3.79
N GLY A 163 11.57 -3.41 3.05
CA GLY A 163 12.12 -3.41 1.70
C GLY A 163 13.16 -2.33 1.49
N SER A 164 14.16 -2.62 0.65
CA SER A 164 15.09 -1.61 0.15
C SER A 164 15.39 -1.84 -1.33
N GLY A 165 15.48 -0.74 -2.09
CA GLY A 165 15.79 -0.76 -3.52
C GLY A 165 17.03 0.06 -3.86
N ASN A 166 17.70 -0.32 -4.95
CA ASN A 166 18.82 0.43 -5.54
C ASN A 166 18.47 0.98 -6.92
#